data_AF-F9Y3P4-F1
#
_entry.id   AF-F9Y3P4-F1
#
_cell.length_a   1.000
_cell.length_b   1.000
_cell.length_c   1.000
_cell.angle_alpha   90.00
_cell.angle_beta   90.00
_cell.angle_gamma   90.00
#
_symmetry.space_group_name_H-M   'P 1'
#
loop_
_entity.id
_entity.type
_entity.pdbx_description
1 polymer ?
#
loop_
_entity_poly.entity_id
_entity_poly.type
_entity_poly.pdbx_seq_one_letter_code
_entity_poly.pdbx_strand_id
1 'polypeptide(L)'
;MFATRIPANPDVPARLLQLSDHQDAIRADALSPLADHAYLRHEGRRITADHADSVIARHGLSGVEELMLLLLPDAEKVATPPISGFHVGTVGRAAGSGALTLGGNIEFPGAHLGQAIHGEGFVTTRAFLRGESLSHIALTAAHPCGHCRQFLTEFESAPDLRLIDPRGGTYVMDDLLPFPFNPAALETAGAIPGHVAHDLALADGPARDLLIHAGNRAHVPYSHCPSALVLELGDGTQVWGTSIESCAYNPTIMPAQAALIMLLDHGHSYGDIARAWFARPKGAVVDLARASADLLAAVAPDASLTILEWN
;
A
#
# COMPACT_ATOMS: atom_id res chain seq x y z
N MET A 1 -6.04 0.92 34.42
CA MET A 1 -6.81 -0.24 33.93
C MET A 1 -6.05 -0.75 32.71
N PHE A 2 -5.21 -1.77 32.89
CA PHE A 2 -4.44 -2.32 31.77
C PHE A 2 -5.42 -2.93 30.77
N ALA A 3 -5.26 -2.63 29.47
CA ALA A 3 -6.11 -3.16 28.42
C ALA A 3 -6.25 -4.68 28.57
N THR A 4 -7.48 -5.16 28.71
CA THR A 4 -7.78 -6.59 28.57
C THR A 4 -7.26 -7.02 27.21
N ARG A 5 -6.39 -8.04 27.18
CA ARG A 5 -5.94 -8.63 25.92
C ARG A 5 -7.16 -9.02 25.10
N ILE A 6 -7.21 -8.55 23.86
CA ILE A 6 -8.27 -8.90 22.92
C ILE A 6 -8.23 -10.41 22.73
N PRO A 7 -9.34 -11.13 22.97
CA PRO A 7 -9.36 -12.59 22.85
C PRO A 7 -9.00 -13.01 21.43
N ALA A 8 -8.08 -13.96 21.30
CA ALA A 8 -7.77 -14.58 20.03
C ALA A 8 -8.65 -15.82 19.83
N ASN A 9 -9.11 -16.05 18.60
CA ASN A 9 -9.85 -17.25 18.23
C ASN A 9 -8.88 -18.44 18.07
N PRO A 10 -8.89 -19.44 18.98
CA PRO A 10 -7.98 -20.58 18.90
C PRO A 10 -8.25 -21.50 17.69
N ASP A 11 -9.41 -21.40 17.06
CA ASP A 11 -9.77 -22.23 15.91
C ASP A 11 -8.94 -21.85 14.67
N VAL A 12 -8.53 -20.59 14.54
CA VAL A 12 -7.71 -20.10 13.42
C VAL A 12 -6.35 -20.81 13.36
N PRO A 13 -5.49 -20.75 14.39
CA PRO A 13 -4.21 -21.46 14.34
C PRO A 13 -4.39 -22.98 14.28
N ALA A 14 -5.42 -23.54 14.93
CA ALA A 14 -5.72 -24.97 14.84
C ALA A 14 -6.03 -25.39 13.40
N ARG A 15 -6.80 -24.56 12.67
CA ARG A 15 -7.17 -24.81 11.29
C ARG A 15 -5.99 -24.65 10.31
N LEU A 16 -5.14 -23.64 10.51
CA LEU A 16 -3.90 -23.49 9.73
C LEU A 16 -2.96 -24.71 9.92
N LEU A 17 -2.86 -25.25 11.14
CA LEU A 17 -2.07 -26.45 11.42
C LEU A 17 -2.63 -27.71 10.73
N GLN A 18 -3.95 -27.87 10.68
CA GLN A 18 -4.60 -28.98 9.96
C GLN A 18 -4.31 -28.96 8.45
N LEU A 19 -4.01 -27.77 7.89
CA LEU A 19 -3.69 -27.60 6.48
C LEU A 19 -2.20 -27.73 6.17
N SER A 20 -1.34 -27.96 7.17
CA SER A 20 0.13 -27.94 7.04
C SER A 20 0.68 -28.69 5.82
N ASP A 21 0.25 -29.94 5.61
CA ASP A 21 0.69 -30.78 4.48
C ASP A 21 0.22 -30.28 3.09
N HIS A 22 -0.74 -29.36 3.05
CA HIS A 22 -1.36 -28.84 1.83
C HIS A 22 -1.12 -27.35 1.59
N GLN A 23 -0.51 -26.61 2.54
CA GLN A 23 -0.38 -25.16 2.42
C GLN A 23 0.39 -24.75 1.16
N ASP A 24 1.45 -25.46 0.80
CA ASP A 24 2.24 -25.16 -0.40
C ASP A 24 1.42 -25.29 -1.68
N ALA A 25 0.57 -26.32 -1.78
CA ALA A 25 -0.31 -26.52 -2.91
C ALA A 25 -1.40 -25.44 -2.99
N ILE A 26 -1.98 -25.05 -1.85
CA ILE A 26 -2.98 -23.98 -1.77
C ILE A 26 -2.37 -22.64 -2.22
N ARG A 27 -1.18 -22.30 -1.72
CA ARG A 27 -0.50 -21.05 -2.07
C ARG A 27 -0.08 -21.04 -3.54
N ALA A 28 0.46 -22.14 -4.06
CA ALA A 28 0.81 -22.25 -5.49
C ALA A 28 -0.41 -22.04 -6.40
N ASP A 29 -1.56 -22.59 -6.03
CA ASP A 29 -2.81 -22.40 -6.77
C ASP A 29 -3.31 -20.94 -6.70
N ALA A 30 -3.35 -20.36 -5.49
CA ALA A 30 -3.73 -18.98 -5.27
C ALA A 30 -2.86 -17.98 -6.04
N LEU A 31 -1.55 -18.25 -6.11
CA LEU A 31 -0.56 -17.40 -6.78
C LEU A 31 -0.39 -17.70 -8.27
N SER A 32 -1.06 -18.73 -8.80
CA SER A 32 -0.90 -19.15 -10.19
C SER A 32 -1.10 -18.03 -11.23
N PRO A 33 -2.01 -17.04 -11.06
CA PRO A 33 -2.11 -15.91 -12.00
C PRO A 33 -0.83 -15.06 -12.03
N LEU A 34 -0.12 -14.93 -10.91
CA LEU A 34 1.08 -14.10 -10.79
C LEU A 34 2.31 -14.72 -11.47
N ALA A 35 2.25 -15.99 -11.85
CA ALA A 35 3.30 -16.64 -12.62
C ALA A 35 3.33 -16.18 -14.09
N ASP A 36 2.21 -15.62 -14.59
CA ASP A 36 2.19 -14.95 -15.90
C ASP A 36 2.75 -13.53 -15.77
N HIS A 37 3.87 -13.27 -16.45
CA HIS A 37 4.49 -11.96 -16.48
C HIS A 37 3.55 -10.89 -17.06
N ALA A 38 2.73 -11.19 -18.06
CA ALA A 38 1.80 -10.22 -18.62
C ALA A 38 0.73 -9.84 -17.60
N TYR A 39 0.20 -10.82 -16.88
CA TYR A 39 -0.72 -10.59 -15.77
C TYR A 39 -0.05 -9.74 -14.67
N LEU A 40 1.13 -10.13 -14.20
CA LEU A 40 1.83 -9.40 -13.13
C LEU A 40 2.13 -7.95 -13.52
N ARG A 41 2.51 -7.69 -14.77
CA ARG A 41 2.81 -6.34 -15.27
C ARG A 41 1.56 -5.45 -15.36
N HIS A 42 0.41 -6.03 -15.65
CA HIS A 42 -0.85 -5.31 -15.80
C HIS A 42 -1.63 -5.18 -14.48
N GLU A 43 -1.79 -6.30 -13.78
CA GLU A 43 -2.61 -6.43 -12.57
C GLU A 43 -1.81 -6.34 -11.29
N GLY A 44 -0.48 -6.34 -11.31
CA GLY A 44 0.33 -6.38 -10.10
C GLY A 44 0.18 -7.71 -9.33
N ARG A 45 0.55 -7.71 -8.04
CA ARG A 45 0.38 -8.87 -7.15
C ARG A 45 -1.05 -9.00 -6.65
N ARG A 46 -2.00 -8.89 -7.57
CA ARG A 46 -3.44 -8.95 -7.32
C ARG A 46 -3.95 -10.36 -7.57
N ILE A 47 -4.80 -10.85 -6.67
CA ILE A 47 -5.60 -12.05 -6.88
C ILE A 47 -7.05 -11.61 -6.94
N THR A 48 -7.72 -11.83 -8.07
CA THR A 48 -9.14 -11.49 -8.25
C THR A 48 -10.03 -12.26 -7.26
N ALA A 49 -11.17 -11.70 -6.87
CA ALA A 49 -12.13 -12.39 -6.01
C ALA A 49 -12.58 -13.74 -6.58
N ASP A 50 -12.93 -13.81 -7.87
CA ASP A 50 -13.36 -15.07 -8.51
C ASP A 50 -12.30 -16.18 -8.42
N HIS A 51 -11.02 -15.84 -8.61
CA HIS A 51 -9.91 -16.78 -8.44
C HIS A 51 -9.75 -17.20 -6.98
N ALA A 52 -9.81 -16.25 -6.04
CA ALA A 52 -9.74 -16.53 -4.61
C ALA A 52 -10.89 -17.46 -4.16
N ASP A 53 -12.12 -17.21 -4.60
CA ASP A 53 -13.29 -18.05 -4.32
C ASP A 53 -13.14 -19.46 -4.90
N SER A 54 -12.58 -19.57 -6.11
CA SER A 54 -12.29 -20.85 -6.75
C SER A 54 -11.22 -21.65 -6.00
N VAL A 55 -10.21 -20.99 -5.43
CA VAL A 55 -9.18 -21.62 -4.58
C VAL A 55 -9.81 -22.07 -3.26
N ILE A 56 -10.59 -21.21 -2.61
CA ILE A 56 -11.30 -21.51 -1.35
C ILE A 56 -12.16 -22.76 -1.53
N ALA A 57 -12.96 -22.82 -2.59
CA ALA A 57 -13.83 -23.96 -2.88
C ALA A 57 -13.04 -25.24 -3.17
N ARG A 58 -11.97 -25.17 -3.99
CA ARG A 58 -11.16 -26.35 -4.36
C ARG A 58 -10.42 -26.97 -3.18
N HIS A 59 -9.92 -26.16 -2.26
CA HIS A 59 -9.13 -26.61 -1.12
C HIS A 59 -9.94 -26.72 0.18
N GLY A 60 -11.26 -26.47 0.12
CA GLY A 60 -12.15 -26.57 1.27
C GLY A 60 -11.78 -25.58 2.40
N LEU A 61 -11.39 -24.36 2.04
CA LEU A 61 -11.03 -23.34 3.03
C LEU A 61 -12.28 -22.79 3.72
N SER A 62 -12.15 -22.35 4.96
CA SER A 62 -13.26 -21.79 5.74
C SER A 62 -13.76 -20.44 5.20
N GLY A 63 -12.92 -19.73 4.44
CA GLY A 63 -13.26 -18.47 3.80
C GLY A 63 -12.02 -17.70 3.34
N VAL A 64 -12.24 -16.45 2.95
CA VAL A 64 -11.18 -15.58 2.41
C VAL A 64 -10.15 -15.18 3.46
N GLU A 65 -10.53 -15.01 4.73
CA GLU A 65 -9.58 -14.72 5.81
C GLU A 65 -8.55 -15.84 5.97
N GLU A 66 -8.96 -17.10 5.89
CA GLU A 66 -8.06 -18.26 5.94
C GLU A 66 -7.11 -18.28 4.74
N LEU A 67 -7.59 -17.97 3.53
CA LEU A 67 -6.72 -17.82 2.35
C LEU A 67 -5.72 -16.67 2.52
N MET A 68 -6.15 -15.52 3.02
CA MET A 68 -5.26 -14.37 3.28
C MET A 68 -4.15 -14.74 4.27
N LEU A 69 -4.49 -15.43 5.37
CA LEU A 69 -3.52 -15.89 6.36
C LEU A 69 -2.56 -16.93 5.79
N LEU A 70 -3.03 -17.83 4.92
CA LEU A 70 -2.17 -18.79 4.24
C LEU A 70 -1.19 -18.12 3.29
N LEU A 71 -1.56 -17.01 2.63
CA LEU A 71 -0.70 -16.29 1.68
C LEU A 71 0.42 -15.46 2.32
N LEU A 72 0.40 -15.30 3.64
CA LEU A 72 1.36 -14.47 4.39
C LEU A 72 2.85 -14.82 4.15
N PRO A 73 3.28 -16.09 4.11
CA PRO A 73 4.67 -16.44 3.78
C PRO A 73 5.11 -16.02 2.37
N ASP A 74 4.18 -15.94 1.42
CA ASP A 74 4.47 -15.45 0.07
C ASP A 74 4.45 -13.91 0.01
N ALA A 75 3.62 -13.27 0.84
CA ALA A 75 3.68 -11.82 1.03
C ALA A 75 5.02 -11.37 1.66
N GLU A 76 5.64 -12.15 2.55
CA GLU A 76 6.98 -11.85 3.09
C GLU A 76 8.08 -11.80 2.02
N LYS A 77 7.88 -12.51 0.90
CA LYS A 77 8.79 -12.46 -0.25
C LYS A 77 8.66 -11.18 -1.06
N VAL A 78 7.59 -10.41 -0.85
CA VAL A 78 7.40 -9.07 -1.42
C VAL A 78 8.17 -8.03 -0.60
N ALA A 79 8.37 -8.27 0.70
CA ALA A 79 9.12 -7.38 1.56
C ALA A 79 10.59 -7.28 1.13
N THR A 80 11.15 -6.07 1.21
CA THR A 80 12.56 -5.78 0.94
C THR A 80 13.16 -4.96 2.09
N PRO A 81 13.52 -5.59 3.24
CA PRO A 81 14.02 -4.89 4.43
C PRO A 81 15.53 -5.10 4.68
N PRO A 82 16.44 -4.57 3.83
CA PRO A 82 17.88 -4.79 3.98
C PRO A 82 18.51 -4.14 5.23
N ILE A 83 17.80 -3.26 5.95
CA ILE A 83 18.31 -2.57 7.14
C ILE A 83 18.01 -3.41 8.39
N SER A 84 16.76 -3.83 8.57
CA SER A 84 16.34 -4.60 9.75
C SER A 84 16.50 -6.10 9.59
N GLY A 85 16.45 -6.62 8.35
CA GLY A 85 16.31 -8.05 8.07
C GLY A 85 14.97 -8.64 8.54
N PHE A 86 14.01 -7.79 8.90
CA PHE A 86 12.72 -8.19 9.47
C PHE A 86 11.62 -8.13 8.40
N HIS A 87 11.24 -9.31 7.89
CA HIS A 87 10.23 -9.44 6.85
C HIS A 87 8.83 -9.40 7.44
N VAL A 88 8.04 -8.41 7.02
CA VAL A 88 6.61 -8.30 7.32
C VAL A 88 5.84 -8.47 6.02
N GLY A 89 5.11 -9.58 5.90
CA GLY A 89 4.20 -9.82 4.79
C GLY A 89 2.79 -9.36 5.13
N THR A 90 2.12 -8.77 4.15
CA THR A 90 0.74 -8.29 4.26
C THR A 90 -0.12 -8.74 3.10
N VAL A 91 -1.39 -9.03 3.40
CA VAL A 91 -2.41 -9.27 2.37
C VAL A 91 -3.57 -8.32 2.62
N GLY A 92 -3.82 -7.41 1.70
CA GLY A 92 -4.98 -6.51 1.74
C GLY A 92 -6.14 -7.09 0.93
N ARG A 93 -7.37 -6.99 1.44
CA ARG A 93 -8.59 -7.31 0.70
C ARG A 93 -9.38 -6.05 0.39
N ALA A 94 -9.58 -5.76 -0.89
CA ALA A 94 -10.41 -4.64 -1.33
C ALA A 94 -11.87 -4.84 -0.88
N ALA A 95 -12.49 -3.79 -0.35
CA ALA A 95 -13.86 -3.81 0.15
C ALA A 95 -14.89 -3.95 -0.97
N GLY A 96 -14.69 -3.23 -2.09
CA GLY A 96 -15.63 -3.23 -3.21
C GLY A 96 -15.50 -4.48 -4.10
N SER A 97 -14.29 -4.76 -4.59
CA SER A 97 -14.06 -5.86 -5.53
C SER A 97 -13.81 -7.21 -4.88
N GLY A 98 -13.49 -7.26 -3.58
CA GLY A 98 -13.10 -8.49 -2.87
C GLY A 98 -11.71 -9.04 -3.23
N ALA A 99 -10.99 -8.41 -4.17
CA ALA A 99 -9.68 -8.85 -4.61
C ALA A 99 -8.62 -8.73 -3.51
N LEU A 100 -7.64 -9.63 -3.54
CA LEU A 100 -6.50 -9.64 -2.63
C LEU A 100 -5.29 -8.98 -3.28
N THR A 101 -4.46 -8.31 -2.49
CA THR A 101 -3.17 -7.76 -2.91
C THR A 101 -2.10 -8.16 -1.90
N LEU A 102 -1.01 -8.75 -2.38
CA LEU A 102 0.15 -9.06 -1.54
C LEU A 102 1.06 -7.84 -1.44
N GLY A 103 1.59 -7.60 -0.24
CA GLY A 103 2.52 -6.52 0.05
C GLY A 103 3.50 -6.90 1.15
N GLY A 104 4.40 -5.96 1.45
CA GLY A 104 5.34 -6.12 2.55
C GLY A 104 6.09 -4.82 2.85
N ASN A 105 6.89 -4.83 3.91
CA ASN A 105 7.69 -3.67 4.27
C ASN A 105 8.88 -3.47 3.31
N ILE A 106 9.24 -2.22 3.07
CA ILE A 106 10.33 -1.79 2.20
C ILE A 106 11.21 -0.82 2.98
N GLU A 107 12.52 -1.06 2.94
CA GLU A 107 13.53 -0.19 3.54
C GLU A 107 14.53 0.23 2.47
N PHE A 108 15.01 1.47 2.55
CA PHE A 108 15.81 2.10 1.51
C PHE A 108 17.21 2.45 2.06
N PRO A 109 18.24 1.60 1.84
CA PRO A 109 19.60 1.92 2.23
C PRO A 109 20.07 3.26 1.68
N GLY A 110 20.70 4.08 2.52
CA GLY A 110 21.18 5.41 2.14
C GLY A 110 20.11 6.51 2.16
N ALA A 111 18.83 6.18 2.30
CA ALA A 111 17.75 7.15 2.48
C ALA A 111 17.44 7.40 3.97
N HIS A 112 16.69 8.46 4.26
CA HIS A 112 16.20 8.75 5.62
C HIS A 112 15.17 7.70 6.07
N LEU A 113 15.14 7.33 7.36
CA LEU A 113 14.21 6.31 7.90
C LEU A 113 12.73 6.64 7.65
N GLY A 114 12.37 7.92 7.56
CA GLY A 114 11.02 8.35 7.19
C GLY A 114 10.59 7.96 5.78
N GLN A 115 11.49 7.43 4.95
CA GLN A 115 11.17 6.87 3.65
C GLN A 115 10.68 5.42 3.73
N ALA A 116 10.93 4.71 4.84
CA ALA A 116 10.51 3.33 5.00
C ALA A 116 9.00 3.17 4.80
N ILE A 117 8.60 2.06 4.18
CA ILE A 117 7.21 1.73 3.89
C ILE A 117 6.89 0.47 4.68
N HIS A 118 5.84 0.52 5.49
CA HIS A 118 5.39 -0.64 6.25
C HIS A 118 4.44 -1.49 5.41
N GLY A 119 4.27 -2.77 5.76
CA GLY A 119 3.41 -3.67 5.00
C GLY A 119 1.95 -3.20 4.92
N GLU A 120 1.42 -2.62 5.99
CA GLU A 120 0.08 -2.01 6.02
C GLU A 120 0.01 -0.80 5.09
N GLY A 121 1.05 0.05 5.14
CA GLY A 121 1.20 1.20 4.24
C GLY A 121 1.24 0.77 2.77
N PHE A 122 1.93 -0.34 2.45
CA PHE A 122 2.03 -0.88 1.10
C PHE A 122 0.64 -1.24 0.54
N VAL A 123 -0.09 -2.13 1.21
CA VAL A 123 -1.36 -2.65 0.67
C VAL A 123 -2.44 -1.58 0.65
N THR A 124 -2.48 -0.70 1.66
CA THR A 124 -3.42 0.43 1.71
C THR A 124 -3.12 1.44 0.61
N THR A 125 -1.85 1.77 0.37
CA THR A 125 -1.46 2.66 -0.73
C THR A 125 -1.80 2.04 -2.08
N ARG A 126 -1.55 0.74 -2.30
CA ARG A 126 -1.96 0.09 -3.55
C ARG A 126 -3.46 0.12 -3.77
N ALA A 127 -4.25 -0.16 -2.75
CA ALA A 127 -5.71 -0.07 -2.82
C ALA A 127 -6.15 1.37 -3.16
N PHE A 128 -5.58 2.38 -2.49
CA PHE A 128 -5.86 3.78 -2.78
C PHE A 128 -5.56 4.16 -4.24
N LEU A 129 -4.40 3.76 -4.77
CA LEU A 129 -4.02 4.01 -6.17
C LEU A 129 -4.96 3.33 -7.17
N ARG A 130 -5.59 2.20 -6.80
CA ARG A 130 -6.66 1.55 -7.59
C ARG A 130 -8.03 2.20 -7.43
N GLY A 131 -8.19 3.10 -6.47
CA GLY A 131 -9.48 3.67 -6.09
C GLY A 131 -10.35 2.72 -5.28
N GLU A 132 -9.74 1.84 -4.49
CA GLU A 132 -10.42 0.86 -3.65
C GLU A 132 -10.09 1.11 -2.18
N SER A 133 -11.10 1.03 -1.31
CA SER A 133 -10.89 0.91 0.14
C SER A 133 -10.57 -0.54 0.51
N LEU A 134 -9.88 -0.76 1.62
CA LEU A 134 -9.65 -2.09 2.17
C LEU A 134 -10.75 -2.46 3.19
N SER A 135 -11.16 -3.72 3.18
CA SER A 135 -11.99 -4.33 4.22
C SER A 135 -11.16 -5.10 5.24
N HIS A 136 -10.05 -5.71 4.80
CA HIS A 136 -9.19 -6.53 5.65
C HIS A 136 -7.72 -6.29 5.34
N ILE A 137 -6.87 -6.40 6.36
CA ILE A 137 -5.41 -6.58 6.24
C ILE A 137 -4.99 -7.78 7.11
N ALA A 138 -4.35 -8.78 6.49
CA ALA A 138 -3.68 -9.87 7.19
C ALA A 138 -2.18 -9.55 7.36
N LEU A 139 -1.57 -9.95 8.49
CA LEU A 139 -0.19 -9.61 8.87
C LEU A 139 0.58 -10.85 9.36
N THR A 140 1.85 -11.03 8.94
CA THR A 140 2.70 -12.16 9.39
C THR A 140 3.20 -12.02 10.82
N ALA A 141 3.46 -10.78 11.25
CA ALA A 141 4.14 -10.46 12.51
C ALA A 141 3.35 -9.43 13.35
N ALA A 142 4.01 -8.85 14.36
CA ALA A 142 3.45 -8.02 15.43
C ALA A 142 2.31 -7.08 15.00
N HIS A 143 1.36 -6.84 15.92
CA HIS A 143 0.29 -5.86 15.75
C HIS A 143 0.81 -4.56 15.14
N PRO A 144 0.01 -3.88 14.29
CA PRO A 144 0.48 -2.70 13.57
C PRO A 144 1.14 -1.72 14.53
N CYS A 145 2.27 -1.15 14.13
CA CYS A 145 2.97 -0.16 14.95
C CYS A 145 2.13 1.13 15.07
N GLY A 146 2.50 2.03 15.98
CA GLY A 146 1.78 3.30 16.16
C GLY A 146 1.68 4.14 14.88
N HIS A 147 2.72 4.13 14.04
CA HIS A 147 2.72 4.81 12.73
C HIS A 147 1.66 4.21 11.79
N CYS A 148 1.61 2.88 11.64
CA CYS A 148 0.61 2.23 10.80
C CYS A 148 -0.80 2.47 11.31
N ARG A 149 -1.02 2.38 12.64
CA ARG A 149 -2.33 2.66 13.23
C ARG A 149 -2.80 4.07 12.87
N GLN A 150 -1.91 5.05 13.02
CA GLN A 150 -2.18 6.45 12.73
C GLN A 150 -2.42 6.72 11.24
N PHE A 151 -1.66 6.06 10.35
CA PHE A 151 -1.89 6.14 8.91
C PHE A 151 -3.24 5.53 8.51
N LEU A 152 -3.58 4.36 9.05
CA LEU A 152 -4.84 3.68 8.72
C LEU A 152 -6.08 4.48 9.15
N THR A 153 -6.01 5.24 10.26
CA THR A 153 -7.13 6.11 10.68
C THR A 153 -7.41 7.28 9.75
N GLU A 154 -6.54 7.55 8.78
CA GLU A 154 -6.74 8.63 7.81
C GLU A 154 -7.88 8.36 6.83
N PHE A 155 -8.19 7.09 6.57
CA PHE A 155 -9.14 6.67 5.56
C PHE A 155 -10.57 6.69 6.10
N GLU A 156 -11.53 7.10 5.27
CA GLU A 156 -12.94 7.12 5.68
C GLU A 156 -13.45 5.72 6.08
N SER A 157 -12.95 4.67 5.42
CA SER A 157 -13.29 3.28 5.72
C SER A 157 -12.57 2.68 6.94
N ALA A 158 -11.74 3.46 7.65
CA ALA A 158 -10.98 2.97 8.80
C ALA A 158 -11.85 2.29 9.90
N PRO A 159 -13.07 2.78 10.22
CA PRO A 159 -13.92 2.12 11.22
C PRO A 159 -14.33 0.69 10.86
N ASP A 160 -14.45 0.38 9.56
CA ASP A 160 -14.86 -0.92 9.05
C ASP A 160 -13.68 -1.86 8.74
N LEU A 161 -12.44 -1.35 8.81
CA LEU A 161 -11.24 -2.12 8.51
C LEU A 161 -10.97 -3.16 9.59
N ARG A 162 -10.84 -4.42 9.18
CA ARG A 162 -10.43 -5.52 10.06
C ARG A 162 -8.97 -5.88 9.85
N LEU A 163 -8.22 -6.05 10.93
CA LEU A 163 -6.86 -6.58 10.89
C LEU A 163 -6.85 -7.98 11.49
N ILE A 164 -6.26 -8.94 10.78
CA ILE A 164 -6.22 -10.34 11.20
C ILE A 164 -4.79 -10.89 11.28
N ASP A 165 -4.55 -11.83 12.19
CA ASP A 165 -3.26 -12.50 12.33
C ASP A 165 -3.37 -14.03 12.47
N PRO A 166 -2.30 -14.79 12.19
CA PRO A 166 -2.30 -16.26 12.25
C PRO A 166 -2.56 -16.84 13.64
N ARG A 167 -2.49 -16.03 14.70
CA ARG A 167 -2.76 -16.45 16.08
C ARG A 167 -4.25 -16.38 16.40
N GLY A 168 -5.09 -15.97 15.45
CA GLY A 168 -6.53 -15.82 15.59
C GLY A 168 -6.95 -14.46 16.13
N GLY A 169 -6.05 -13.47 16.11
CA GLY A 169 -6.41 -12.10 16.41
C GLY A 169 -7.26 -11.49 15.30
N THR A 170 -8.37 -10.84 15.66
CA THR A 170 -9.14 -9.94 14.79
C THR A 170 -9.30 -8.61 15.52
N TYR A 171 -8.90 -7.53 14.86
CA TYR A 171 -8.83 -6.20 15.45
C TYR A 171 -9.54 -5.18 14.58
N VAL A 172 -10.20 -4.21 15.21
CA VAL A 172 -10.63 -2.97 14.55
C VAL A 172 -9.72 -1.80 14.97
N MET A 173 -9.89 -0.62 14.37
CA MET A 173 -9.03 0.52 14.71
C MET A 173 -9.19 0.98 16.17
N ASP A 174 -10.41 0.94 16.73
CA ASP A 174 -10.68 1.33 18.12
C ASP A 174 -9.97 0.42 19.15
N ASP A 175 -9.76 -0.85 18.80
CA ASP A 175 -8.99 -1.79 19.61
C ASP A 175 -7.51 -1.42 19.69
N LEU A 176 -6.98 -0.87 18.60
CA LEU A 176 -5.55 -0.66 18.38
C LEU A 176 -5.11 0.76 18.73
N LEU A 177 -5.98 1.74 18.52
CA LEU A 177 -5.71 3.16 18.75
C LEU A 177 -6.90 3.82 19.48
N PRO A 178 -7.07 3.54 20.79
CA PRO A 178 -8.13 4.17 21.57
C PRO A 178 -7.90 5.68 21.67
N PHE A 179 -8.99 6.45 21.56
CA PHE A 179 -8.96 7.92 21.49
C PHE A 179 -8.06 8.43 20.34
N PRO A 180 -8.34 8.01 19.10
CA PRO A 180 -7.46 8.32 17.98
C PRO A 180 -7.46 9.82 17.70
N PHE A 181 -6.29 10.36 17.40
CA PHE A 181 -6.19 11.61 16.67
C PHE A 181 -6.43 11.31 15.20
N ASN A 182 -7.56 11.72 14.63
CA ASN A 182 -7.98 11.35 13.27
C ASN A 182 -8.43 12.61 12.49
N PRO A 183 -8.80 12.53 11.21
CA PRO A 183 -9.18 13.71 10.42
C PRO A 183 -10.29 14.55 11.05
N ALA A 184 -11.24 13.94 11.76
CA ALA A 184 -12.32 14.66 12.44
C ALA A 184 -11.83 15.59 13.56
N ALA A 185 -10.68 15.28 14.20
CA ALA A 185 -10.05 16.17 15.18
C ALA A 185 -9.53 17.48 14.55
N LEU A 186 -9.34 17.50 13.23
CA LEU A 186 -8.99 18.67 12.43
C LEU A 186 -10.17 19.15 11.56
N GLU A 187 -11.40 18.74 11.89
CA GLU A 187 -12.63 19.11 11.16
C GLU A 187 -12.58 18.80 9.66
N THR A 188 -11.86 17.73 9.29
CA THR A 188 -11.62 17.32 7.91
C THR A 188 -12.17 15.91 7.65
N ALA A 189 -12.63 15.66 6.42
CA ALA A 189 -12.98 14.31 5.97
C ALA A 189 -11.73 13.42 5.77
N GLY A 190 -11.89 12.12 5.99
CA GLY A 190 -10.84 11.14 5.70
C GLY A 190 -10.62 10.92 4.20
N ALA A 191 -9.54 10.21 3.88
CA ALA A 191 -9.19 9.86 2.50
C ALA A 191 -10.21 8.89 1.90
N ILE A 192 -10.70 9.21 0.69
CA ILE A 192 -11.64 8.39 -0.08
C ILE A 192 -10.93 7.91 -1.36
N PRO A 193 -10.54 6.62 -1.45
CA PRO A 193 -9.99 6.06 -2.67
C PRO A 193 -10.88 6.32 -3.89
N GLY A 194 -10.28 6.77 -4.99
CA GLY A 194 -11.00 7.01 -6.25
C GLY A 194 -11.57 8.41 -6.39
N HIS A 195 -11.63 9.18 -5.31
CA HIS A 195 -12.11 10.57 -5.35
C HIS A 195 -11.14 11.46 -6.15
N VAL A 196 -11.72 12.27 -7.04
CA VAL A 196 -11.00 13.29 -7.82
C VAL A 196 -11.24 14.61 -7.11
N ALA A 197 -10.29 15.01 -6.27
CA ALA A 197 -10.43 16.11 -5.32
C ALA A 197 -9.96 17.48 -5.86
N HIS A 198 -9.24 17.49 -6.99
CA HIS A 198 -8.65 18.70 -7.57
C HIS A 198 -8.97 18.82 -9.06
N ASP A 199 -8.83 20.04 -9.58
CA ASP A 199 -8.94 20.37 -11.01
C ASP A 199 -7.61 20.96 -11.50
N LEU A 200 -6.57 20.12 -11.50
CA LEU A 200 -5.21 20.53 -11.85
C LEU A 200 -5.02 20.55 -13.36
N ALA A 201 -4.27 21.54 -13.81
CA ALA A 201 -3.80 21.66 -15.19
C ALA A 201 -2.28 21.73 -15.22
N LEU A 202 -1.71 21.26 -16.32
CA LEU A 202 -0.27 21.32 -16.59
C LEU A 202 -0.05 21.69 -18.06
N ALA A 203 1.03 22.42 -18.34
CA ALA A 203 1.46 22.67 -19.71
C ALA A 203 1.74 21.37 -20.48
N ASP A 204 1.66 21.44 -21.82
CA ASP A 204 1.93 20.28 -22.67
C ASP A 204 3.37 19.77 -22.48
N GLY A 205 3.50 18.44 -22.33
CA GLY A 205 4.77 17.80 -22.03
C GLY A 205 4.65 16.31 -21.75
N PRO A 206 5.77 15.61 -21.56
CA PRO A 206 5.79 14.18 -21.23
C PRO A 206 5.11 13.91 -19.87
N ALA A 207 4.51 12.72 -19.75
CA ALA A 207 3.80 12.26 -18.54
C ALA A 207 2.65 13.15 -18.04
N ARG A 208 2.28 14.20 -18.80
CA ARG A 208 1.28 15.21 -18.41
C ARG A 208 -0.02 14.60 -17.92
N ASP A 209 -0.65 13.76 -18.74
CA ASP A 209 -1.99 13.26 -18.44
C ASP A 209 -1.99 12.34 -17.22
N LEU A 210 -0.91 11.57 -17.03
CA LEU A 210 -0.75 10.71 -15.86
C LEU A 210 -0.43 11.51 -14.59
N LEU A 211 0.35 12.59 -14.69
CA LEU A 211 0.58 13.52 -13.58
C LEU A 211 -0.72 14.21 -13.16
N ILE A 212 -1.53 14.68 -14.10
CA ILE A 212 -2.84 15.29 -13.82
C ILE A 212 -3.76 14.25 -13.17
N HIS A 213 -3.82 13.03 -13.74
CA HIS A 213 -4.60 11.93 -13.16
C HIS A 213 -4.21 11.64 -11.70
N ALA A 214 -2.90 11.51 -11.43
CA ALA A 214 -2.36 11.24 -10.11
C ALA A 214 -2.58 12.40 -9.13
N GLY A 215 -2.29 13.63 -9.56
CA GLY A 215 -2.40 14.83 -8.74
C GLY A 215 -3.84 15.15 -8.36
N ASN A 216 -4.78 14.94 -9.28
CA ASN A 216 -6.20 15.14 -9.00
C ASN A 216 -6.77 14.16 -7.98
N ARG A 217 -6.05 13.07 -7.68
CA ARG A 217 -6.42 12.06 -6.66
C ARG A 217 -5.60 12.21 -5.37
N ALA A 218 -4.81 13.27 -5.23
CA ALA A 218 -4.04 13.52 -4.01
C ALA A 218 -4.96 13.79 -2.81
N HIS A 219 -4.74 13.09 -1.70
CA HIS A 219 -5.36 13.42 -0.42
C HIS A 219 -4.43 14.35 0.35
N VAL A 220 -4.71 15.66 0.28
CA VAL A 220 -3.84 16.72 0.83
C VAL A 220 -4.62 17.81 1.58
N PRO A 221 -5.53 17.45 2.51
CA PRO A 221 -6.35 18.44 3.16
C PRO A 221 -5.60 19.35 4.13
N TYR A 222 -4.35 19.02 4.51
CA TYR A 222 -3.61 19.75 5.55
C TYR A 222 -2.64 20.77 4.94
N SER A 223 -1.84 20.35 3.96
CA SER A 223 -0.92 21.28 3.28
C SER A 223 -1.54 22.00 2.10
N HIS A 224 -2.64 21.47 1.55
CA HIS A 224 -3.21 21.88 0.27
C HIS A 224 -2.20 21.85 -0.88
N CYS A 225 -1.22 20.94 -0.82
CA CYS A 225 -0.16 20.81 -1.82
C CYS A 225 -0.29 19.51 -2.64
N PRO A 226 -1.28 19.39 -3.55
CA PRO A 226 -1.47 18.17 -4.34
C PRO A 226 -0.21 17.88 -5.13
N SER A 227 0.42 16.75 -4.84
CA SER A 227 1.72 16.40 -5.41
C SER A 227 1.65 15.03 -6.06
N ALA A 228 2.26 14.88 -7.22
CA ALA A 228 2.27 13.65 -7.99
C ALA A 228 3.66 13.36 -8.54
N LEU A 229 3.94 12.08 -8.74
CA LEU A 229 5.16 11.61 -9.38
C LEU A 229 4.82 10.53 -10.40
N VAL A 230 5.44 10.60 -11.57
CA VAL A 230 5.44 9.55 -12.58
C VAL A 230 6.88 9.07 -12.77
N LEU A 231 7.08 7.75 -12.68
CA LEU A 231 8.29 7.07 -13.10
C LEU A 231 8.05 6.49 -14.49
N GLU A 232 9.00 6.67 -15.38
CA GLU A 232 9.03 5.96 -16.67
C GLU A 232 10.21 5.01 -16.71
N LEU A 233 9.93 3.79 -17.17
CA LEU A 233 10.88 2.71 -17.24
C LEU A 233 11.59 2.69 -18.60
N GLY A 234 12.68 1.92 -18.69
CA GLY A 234 13.46 1.78 -19.93
C GLY A 234 12.66 1.25 -21.14
N ASP A 235 11.54 0.55 -20.91
CA ASP A 235 10.63 0.05 -21.95
C ASP A 235 9.49 1.03 -22.28
N GLY A 236 9.45 2.20 -21.64
CA GLY A 236 8.40 3.22 -21.80
C GLY A 236 7.17 3.01 -20.92
N THR A 237 7.10 1.94 -20.12
CA THR A 237 6.06 1.76 -19.12
C THR A 237 6.10 2.90 -18.11
N GLN A 238 4.93 3.41 -17.73
CA GLN A 238 4.81 4.45 -16.70
C GLN A 238 4.08 3.91 -15.48
N VAL A 239 4.62 4.20 -14.30
CA VAL A 239 3.96 3.99 -13.01
C VAL A 239 3.91 5.31 -12.26
N TRP A 240 2.96 5.46 -11.35
CA TRP A 240 2.67 6.75 -10.75
C TRP A 240 2.36 6.63 -9.26
N GLY A 241 2.51 7.75 -8.57
CA GLY A 241 2.16 7.92 -7.17
C GLY A 241 1.62 9.31 -6.91
N THR A 242 0.87 9.43 -5.83
CA THR A 242 0.26 10.67 -5.36
C THR A 242 0.46 10.81 -3.86
N SER A 243 0.39 12.03 -3.35
CA SER A 243 0.49 12.30 -1.92
C SER A 243 -0.78 11.85 -1.19
N ILE A 244 -0.61 11.08 -0.12
CA ILE A 244 -1.67 10.68 0.82
C ILE A 244 -1.25 11.20 2.20
N GLU A 245 -1.70 12.40 2.54
CA GLU A 245 -1.34 13.01 3.82
C GLU A 245 -2.00 12.32 4.99
N SER A 246 -1.36 12.39 6.15
CA SER A 246 -1.95 11.97 7.42
C SER A 246 -2.20 13.19 8.30
N CYS A 247 -3.28 13.17 9.10
CA CYS A 247 -3.57 14.20 10.10
C CYS A 247 -2.41 14.39 11.08
N ALA A 248 -1.64 13.32 11.36
CA ALA A 248 -0.46 13.34 12.21
C ALA A 248 0.84 13.70 11.46
N TYR A 249 0.74 14.09 10.19
CA TYR A 249 1.77 14.58 9.28
C TYR A 249 2.86 13.56 8.93
N ASN A 250 3.61 13.08 9.92
CA ASN A 250 4.71 12.13 9.71
C ASN A 250 4.31 10.80 9.02
N PRO A 251 3.08 10.27 9.21
CA PRO A 251 2.63 9.07 8.48
C PRO A 251 2.21 9.30 7.02
N THR A 252 2.37 10.52 6.49
CA THR A 252 2.09 10.83 5.09
C THR A 252 2.88 9.90 4.15
N ILE A 253 2.17 9.29 3.19
CA ILE A 253 2.80 8.59 2.07
C ILE A 253 3.07 9.61 0.97
N MET A 254 4.35 9.75 0.62
CA MET A 254 4.82 10.68 -0.41
C MET A 254 4.64 10.10 -1.81
N PRO A 255 4.56 10.95 -2.86
CA PRO A 255 4.37 10.48 -4.23
C PRO A 255 5.43 9.48 -4.70
N ALA A 256 6.71 9.66 -4.32
CA ALA A 256 7.78 8.72 -4.64
C ALA A 256 7.58 7.35 -3.99
N GLN A 257 7.18 7.30 -2.71
CA GLN A 257 6.89 6.04 -2.02
C GLN A 257 5.71 5.31 -2.69
N ALA A 258 4.63 6.03 -3.01
CA ALA A 258 3.47 5.49 -3.71
C ALA A 258 3.83 4.93 -5.10
N ALA A 259 4.65 5.65 -5.86
CA ALA A 259 5.11 5.21 -7.18
C ALA A 259 6.01 3.96 -7.09
N LEU A 260 6.91 3.89 -6.11
CA LEU A 260 7.75 2.71 -5.88
C LEU A 260 6.94 1.50 -5.40
N ILE A 261 5.89 1.70 -4.61
CA ILE A 261 4.93 0.65 -4.26
C ILE A 261 4.27 0.10 -5.53
N MET A 262 3.79 0.97 -6.44
CA MET A 262 3.20 0.54 -7.71
C MET A 262 4.22 -0.19 -8.60
N LEU A 263 5.43 0.35 -8.73
CA LEU A 263 6.54 -0.26 -9.47
C LEU A 263 6.79 -1.69 -9.00
N LEU A 264 7.02 -1.84 -7.69
CA LEU A 264 7.33 -3.12 -7.08
C LEU A 264 6.15 -4.06 -7.21
N ASP A 265 4.91 -3.63 -6.94
CA ASP A 265 3.69 -4.42 -7.09
C ASP A 265 3.53 -5.00 -8.50
N HIS A 266 3.85 -4.22 -9.55
CA HIS A 266 3.86 -4.67 -10.95
C HIS A 266 5.07 -5.53 -11.33
N GLY A 267 5.89 -5.92 -10.33
CA GLY A 267 7.03 -6.82 -10.47
C GLY A 267 8.27 -6.17 -11.07
N HIS A 268 8.32 -4.84 -11.16
CA HIS A 268 9.50 -4.12 -11.67
C HIS A 268 10.52 -3.93 -10.56
N SER A 269 11.72 -3.55 -10.95
CA SER A 269 12.85 -3.27 -10.07
C SER A 269 13.24 -1.80 -10.15
N TYR A 270 13.97 -1.30 -9.16
CA TYR A 270 14.44 0.10 -9.17
C TYR A 270 15.36 0.40 -10.36
N GLY A 271 16.14 -0.60 -10.82
CA GLY A 271 17.02 -0.46 -11.98
C GLY A 271 16.29 -0.30 -13.31
N ASP A 272 14.98 -0.55 -13.36
CA ASP A 272 14.17 -0.34 -14.56
C ASP A 272 13.82 1.15 -14.77
N ILE A 273 13.96 1.98 -13.73
CA ILE A 273 13.58 3.40 -13.76
C ILE A 273 14.58 4.18 -14.63
N ALA A 274 14.09 4.75 -15.72
CA ALA A 274 14.90 5.57 -16.63
C ALA A 274 14.83 7.07 -16.28
N ARG A 275 13.64 7.56 -15.91
CA ARG A 275 13.41 8.97 -15.56
C ARG A 275 12.13 9.16 -14.77
N ALA A 276 12.00 10.33 -14.16
CA ALA A 276 10.87 10.70 -13.34
C ALA A 276 10.43 12.15 -13.61
N TRP A 277 9.13 12.39 -13.46
CA TRP A 277 8.55 13.74 -13.38
C TRP A 277 7.79 13.88 -12.08
N PHE A 278 7.99 15.00 -11.39
CA PHE A 278 7.26 15.35 -10.19
C PHE A 278 6.55 16.68 -10.41
N ALA A 279 5.27 16.76 -10.05
CA ALA A 279 4.48 17.96 -10.20
C ALA A 279 3.86 18.38 -8.87
N ARG A 280 3.83 19.70 -8.63
CA ARG A 280 3.39 20.34 -7.39
C ARG A 280 2.79 21.72 -7.65
N PRO A 281 2.10 22.35 -6.69
CA PRO A 281 1.68 23.74 -6.83
C PRO A 281 2.87 24.69 -6.85
N LYS A 282 2.72 25.79 -7.59
CA LYS A 282 3.64 26.91 -7.52
C LYS A 282 3.60 27.54 -6.13
N GLY A 283 4.76 27.71 -5.51
CA GLY A 283 4.85 28.28 -4.15
C GLY A 283 4.30 27.38 -3.05
N ALA A 284 4.27 26.05 -3.27
CA ALA A 284 3.83 25.06 -2.29
C ALA A 284 4.49 25.28 -0.91
N VAL A 285 3.66 25.32 0.14
CA VAL A 285 4.12 25.48 1.53
C VAL A 285 4.80 24.21 2.06
N VAL A 286 4.46 23.06 1.50
CA VAL A 286 5.14 21.78 1.70
C VAL A 286 5.68 21.31 0.36
N ASP A 287 6.99 21.04 0.32
CA ASP A 287 7.69 20.63 -0.89
C ASP A 287 8.18 19.18 -0.80
N LEU A 288 7.33 18.25 -1.23
CA LEU A 288 7.66 16.82 -1.28
C LEU A 288 8.61 16.45 -2.43
N ALA A 289 8.97 17.39 -3.31
CA ALA A 289 9.91 17.13 -4.40
C ALA A 289 11.32 16.82 -3.87
N ARG A 290 11.73 17.46 -2.77
CA ARG A 290 13.05 17.26 -2.15
C ARG A 290 13.21 15.85 -1.62
N ALA A 291 12.25 15.40 -0.80
CA ALA A 291 12.24 14.05 -0.26
C ALA A 291 12.09 13.00 -1.38
N SER A 292 11.37 13.31 -2.45
CA SER A 292 11.25 12.44 -3.63
C SER A 292 12.57 12.33 -4.39
N ALA A 293 13.31 13.43 -4.56
CA ALA A 293 14.63 13.45 -5.17
C ALA A 293 15.64 12.65 -4.34
N ASP A 294 15.64 12.83 -3.02
CA ASP A 294 16.53 12.10 -2.10
C ASP A 294 16.26 10.59 -2.16
N LEU A 295 15.00 10.17 -2.18
CA LEU A 295 14.63 8.76 -2.31
C LEU A 295 15.04 8.21 -3.68
N LEU A 296 14.77 8.94 -4.76
CA LEU A 296 15.13 8.51 -6.11
C LEU A 296 16.64 8.36 -6.26
N ALA A 297 17.43 9.29 -5.72
CA ALA A 297 18.89 9.22 -5.72
C ALA A 297 19.42 7.97 -4.99
N ALA A 298 18.71 7.49 -3.95
CA ALA A 298 19.08 6.29 -3.22
C ALA A 298 18.76 4.99 -4.00
N VAL A 299 17.64 4.94 -4.74
CA VAL A 299 17.17 3.70 -5.38
C VAL A 299 17.47 3.60 -6.88
N ALA A 300 17.57 4.74 -7.57
CA ALA A 300 17.82 4.84 -9.01
C ALA A 300 18.67 6.09 -9.30
N PRO A 301 19.97 6.08 -8.92
CA PRO A 301 20.85 7.26 -9.00
C PRO A 301 21.07 7.78 -10.42
N ASP A 302 20.90 6.94 -11.44
CA ASP A 302 21.06 7.31 -12.84
C ASP A 302 19.78 7.90 -13.46
N ALA A 303 18.64 7.82 -12.77
CA ALA A 303 17.36 8.34 -13.26
C ALA A 303 17.29 9.86 -13.11
N SER A 304 16.98 10.57 -14.20
CA SER A 304 16.74 12.01 -14.15
C SER A 304 15.38 12.35 -13.52
N LEU A 305 15.31 13.37 -12.67
CA LEU A 305 14.06 13.89 -12.13
C LEU A 305 13.78 15.31 -12.64
N THR A 306 12.64 15.51 -13.28
CA THR A 306 12.15 16.82 -13.70
C THR A 306 11.06 17.31 -12.75
N ILE A 307 11.19 18.54 -12.23
CA ILE A 307 10.18 19.18 -11.39
C ILE A 307 9.33 20.11 -12.24
N LEU A 308 8.02 19.94 -12.16
CA LEU A 308 7.00 20.71 -12.86
C LEU A 308 6.08 21.40 -11.85
N GLU A 309 5.45 22.48 -12.28
CA GLU A 309 4.48 23.22 -11.47
C GLU A 309 3.11 23.19 -12.16
N TRP A 310 2.04 22.95 -11.39
CA TRP A 310 0.67 23.08 -11.90
C TRP A 310 0.41 24.52 -12.37
N ASN A 311 -0.46 24.66 -13.38
CA ASN A 311 -0.89 25.96 -13.93
C ASN A 311 -1.84 26.71 -13.01
#